data_AF-A0A419T2J8-F1
#
_entry.id   AF-A0A419T2J8-F1
#
_cell.length_a   1.000
_cell.length_b   1.000
_cell.length_c   1.000
_cell.angle_alpha   90.00
_cell.angle_beta   90.00
_cell.angle_gamma   90.00
#
_symmetry.space_group_name_H-M   'P 1'
#
loop_
_entity.id
_entity.type
_entity.pdbx_description
1 polymer ?
#
loop_
_entity_poly.entity_id
_entity_poly.type
_entity_poly.pdbx_seq_one_letter_code
_entity_poly.pdbx_strand_id
1 'polypeptide(L)'
;PGAFMDRSILEGDPHSVIEAMAIAGYAVGANQGYVYIRAEYPIAVQRLQKAIDQAKEKGLLGENIFGTDFSFDLEIRLGAGAFVCGEETALIASIEGERGMPRNKPPYPANKGLWQKPTLINNVETYANVPSIVLKGAEWFKGIGTEKSPGTKVFALGGKINNTGLIEIPMGTTLREVIYEVGGGIPKGKEFKAVQTGGPSGGCIPAEHIDTPIDFDSLTELGSMMGSGGMIVLDEDTCMVDIARFFLDFTVEESCGKCTPCREGTKRMLELLEKITSGKGEPEDIDKLERLAHTIKNTALCGLGQTAPNPVLSTLKYFRNEYEAHVNEKRCPAGSCKELLSFFIEEDKCKGCTLCAKACPADAISGERKEAHTIDQDKCVKCGACVEKCPFNAIVRK
;
A
#
# COMPACT_ATOMS: atom_id res chain seq x y z
N PRO A 1 -4.41 -2.50 0.41
CA PRO A 1 -4.36 -1.80 1.72
C PRO A 1 -4.04 -0.31 1.54
N GLY A 2 -4.61 0.56 2.37
CA GLY A 2 -4.22 1.98 2.41
C GLY A 2 -4.67 2.86 1.23
N ALA A 3 -5.58 2.40 0.37
CA ALA A 3 -6.07 3.16 -0.78
C ALA A 3 -7.60 3.13 -0.87
N PHE A 4 -8.24 4.28 -0.69
CA PHE A 4 -9.69 4.45 -0.68
C PHE A 4 -10.17 5.78 -1.29
N MET A 5 -9.32 6.41 -2.10
CA MET A 5 -9.58 7.64 -2.84
C MET A 5 -10.67 7.50 -3.92
N ASP A 6 -10.64 6.43 -4.73
CA ASP A 6 -11.67 6.21 -5.76
C ASP A 6 -13.05 6.01 -5.12
N ARG A 7 -13.08 5.40 -3.94
CA ARG A 7 -14.29 5.24 -3.15
C ARG A 7 -14.87 6.60 -2.75
N SER A 8 -14.05 7.56 -2.32
CA SER A 8 -14.57 8.87 -1.91
C SER A 8 -15.14 9.65 -3.08
N ILE A 9 -14.59 9.49 -4.29
CA ILE A 9 -15.14 10.10 -5.51
C ILE A 9 -16.50 9.49 -5.82
N LEU A 10 -16.60 8.16 -5.88
CA LEU A 10 -17.87 7.48 -6.19
C LEU A 10 -18.95 7.71 -5.13
N GLU A 11 -18.56 7.86 -3.85
CA GLU A 11 -19.49 8.20 -2.79
C GLU A 11 -19.85 9.69 -2.78
N GLY A 12 -18.90 10.59 -3.04
CA GLY A 12 -19.08 12.04 -2.90
C GLY A 12 -19.65 12.72 -4.14
N ASP A 13 -19.06 12.46 -5.31
CA ASP A 13 -19.39 13.09 -6.59
C ASP A 13 -19.35 12.06 -7.76
N PRO A 14 -20.30 11.12 -7.81
CA PRO A 14 -20.38 10.14 -8.90
C PRO A 14 -20.72 10.77 -10.27
N HIS A 15 -21.31 11.98 -10.31
CA HIS A 15 -21.68 12.64 -11.56
C HIS A 15 -20.46 13.08 -12.36
N SER A 16 -19.38 13.53 -11.68
CA SER A 16 -18.11 13.83 -12.35
C SER A 16 -17.57 12.65 -13.16
N VAL A 17 -17.68 11.43 -12.63
CA VAL A 17 -17.23 10.20 -13.30
C VAL A 17 -18.15 9.85 -14.47
N ILE A 18 -19.47 9.99 -14.30
CA ILE A 18 -20.45 9.75 -15.37
C ILE A 18 -20.20 10.68 -16.56
N GLU A 19 -20.08 11.99 -16.29
CA GLU A 19 -19.81 13.01 -17.31
C GLU A 19 -18.49 12.72 -18.03
N ALA A 20 -17.42 12.43 -17.28
CA ALA A 20 -16.12 12.09 -17.83
C ALA A 20 -16.15 10.85 -18.73
N MET A 21 -16.89 9.81 -18.33
CA MET A 21 -17.03 8.60 -19.13
C MET A 21 -17.81 8.87 -20.43
N ALA A 22 -18.83 9.72 -20.40
CA ALA A 22 -19.56 10.13 -21.61
C ALA A 22 -18.66 10.95 -22.56
N ILE A 23 -17.85 11.88 -22.02
CA ILE A 23 -16.85 12.65 -22.79
C ILE A 23 -15.82 11.70 -23.42
N ALA A 24 -15.29 10.75 -22.64
CA ALA A 24 -14.33 9.78 -23.13
C ALA A 24 -14.96 8.87 -24.20
N GLY A 25 -16.19 8.42 -23.98
CA GLY A 25 -16.97 7.64 -24.94
C GLY A 25 -17.13 8.38 -26.28
N TYR A 26 -17.50 9.65 -26.23
CA TYR A 26 -17.58 10.51 -27.42
C TYR A 26 -16.22 10.60 -28.14
N ALA A 27 -15.14 10.84 -27.40
CA ALA A 27 -13.81 10.99 -27.97
C ALA A 27 -13.28 9.72 -28.67
N VAL A 28 -13.62 8.53 -28.19
CA VAL A 28 -13.16 7.25 -28.76
C VAL A 28 -14.20 6.54 -29.62
N GLY A 29 -15.40 7.12 -29.78
CA GLY A 29 -16.51 6.51 -30.52
C GLY A 29 -17.17 5.32 -29.81
N ALA A 30 -17.08 5.24 -28.49
CA ALA A 30 -17.79 4.23 -27.70
C ALA A 30 -19.18 4.71 -27.30
N ASN A 31 -20.16 3.81 -27.36
CA ASN A 31 -21.55 4.05 -26.96
C ASN A 31 -21.95 3.33 -25.66
N GLN A 32 -21.03 2.58 -25.06
CA GLN A 32 -21.26 1.81 -23.83
C GLN A 32 -20.04 1.89 -22.94
N GLY A 33 -20.25 2.18 -21.66
CA GLY A 33 -19.25 2.08 -20.61
C GLY A 33 -19.64 1.10 -19.51
N TYR A 34 -18.62 0.62 -18.80
CA TYR A 34 -18.78 -0.27 -17.65
C TYR A 34 -17.99 0.29 -16.47
N VAL A 35 -18.62 0.39 -15.30
CA VAL A 35 -17.95 0.76 -14.06
C VAL A 35 -17.75 -0.48 -13.22
N TYR A 36 -16.52 -0.95 -13.13
CA TYR A 36 -16.17 -2.11 -12.31
C TYR A 36 -15.94 -1.69 -10.86
N ILE A 37 -16.81 -2.13 -9.95
CA ILE A 37 -16.78 -1.73 -8.54
C ILE A 37 -16.69 -2.97 -7.65
N ARG A 38 -15.85 -2.90 -6.64
CA ARG A 38 -15.76 -3.90 -5.57
C ARG A 38 -17.08 -4.01 -4.80
N ALA A 39 -17.59 -5.23 -4.61
CA ALA A 39 -18.82 -5.46 -3.85
C ALA A 39 -18.74 -4.98 -2.40
N GLU A 40 -17.53 -4.83 -1.85
CA GLU A 40 -17.26 -4.30 -0.52
C GLU A 40 -17.63 -2.81 -0.36
N TYR A 41 -18.01 -2.10 -1.44
CA TYR A 41 -18.38 -0.67 -1.42
C TYR A 41 -19.89 -0.46 -1.70
N PRO A 42 -20.79 -0.92 -0.82
CA PRO A 42 -22.23 -0.86 -1.06
C PRO A 42 -22.77 0.57 -1.21
N ILE A 43 -22.21 1.54 -0.47
CA ILE A 43 -22.62 2.95 -0.55
C ILE A 43 -22.23 3.54 -1.90
N ALA A 44 -21.01 3.28 -2.39
CA ALA A 44 -20.55 3.74 -3.69
C ALA A 44 -21.43 3.19 -4.82
N VAL A 45 -21.77 1.88 -4.77
CA VAL A 45 -22.66 1.24 -5.74
C VAL A 45 -24.04 1.89 -5.73
N GLN A 46 -24.65 2.07 -4.55
CA GLN A 46 -25.97 2.69 -4.42
C GLN A 46 -26.00 4.13 -4.94
N ARG A 47 -24.98 4.94 -4.59
CA ARG A 47 -24.91 6.34 -5.00
C ARG A 47 -24.64 6.48 -6.49
N LEU A 48 -23.74 5.68 -7.05
CA LEU A 48 -23.48 5.68 -8.48
C LEU A 48 -24.70 5.22 -9.28
N GLN A 49 -25.38 4.15 -8.86
CA GLN A 49 -26.60 3.70 -9.54
C GLN A 49 -27.65 4.81 -9.56
N LYS A 50 -27.89 5.46 -8.42
CA LYS A 50 -28.79 6.61 -8.34
C LYS A 50 -28.38 7.75 -9.27
N ALA A 51 -27.08 8.03 -9.38
CA ALA A 51 -26.58 9.07 -10.27
C ALA A 51 -26.75 8.70 -11.76
N ILE A 52 -26.54 7.44 -12.13
CA ILE A 52 -26.82 6.92 -13.48
C ILE A 52 -28.30 7.08 -13.81
N ASP A 53 -29.20 6.67 -12.90
CA ASP A 53 -30.65 6.78 -13.10
C ASP A 53 -31.09 8.24 -13.28
N GLN A 54 -30.54 9.15 -12.47
CA GLN A 54 -30.78 10.59 -12.59
C GLN A 54 -30.28 11.18 -13.91
N ALA A 55 -29.10 10.76 -14.37
CA ALA A 55 -28.54 11.21 -15.64
C ALA A 55 -29.37 10.72 -16.83
N LYS A 56 -29.89 9.48 -16.76
CA LYS A 56 -30.86 8.95 -17.74
C LYS A 56 -32.17 9.72 -17.74
N GLU A 57 -32.75 9.99 -16.58
CA GLU A 57 -34.00 10.76 -16.45
C GLU A 57 -33.88 12.16 -17.06
N LYS A 58 -32.70 12.77 -16.95
CA LYS A 58 -32.41 14.10 -17.52
C LYS A 58 -31.96 14.07 -18.99
N GLY A 59 -31.86 12.91 -19.63
CA GLY A 59 -31.37 12.77 -21.01
C GLY A 59 -29.88 13.10 -21.19
N LEU A 60 -29.08 12.99 -20.11
CA LEU A 60 -27.62 13.16 -20.11
C LEU A 60 -26.88 11.84 -20.35
N LEU A 61 -27.59 10.71 -20.21
CA LEU A 61 -27.18 9.38 -20.61
C LEU A 61 -28.33 8.73 -21.38
N GLY A 62 -27.99 7.87 -22.34
CA GLY A 62 -28.95 7.19 -23.21
C GLY A 62 -28.78 7.57 -24.68
N GLU A 63 -29.88 7.62 -25.42
CA GLU A 63 -29.88 7.88 -26.85
C GLU A 63 -29.87 9.38 -27.18
N ASN A 64 -29.15 9.74 -28.24
CA ASN A 64 -29.15 11.08 -28.85
C ASN A 64 -28.96 12.22 -27.82
N ILE A 65 -27.88 12.15 -27.04
CA ILE A 65 -27.59 13.07 -25.94
C ILE A 65 -27.54 14.50 -26.48
N PHE A 66 -28.28 15.42 -25.84
CA PHE A 66 -28.49 16.80 -26.28
C PHE A 66 -29.06 16.96 -27.71
N GLY A 67 -29.74 15.94 -28.24
CA GLY A 67 -30.27 15.94 -29.62
C GLY A 67 -29.20 15.74 -30.70
N THR A 68 -28.00 15.29 -30.33
CA THR A 68 -26.93 14.90 -31.25
C THR A 68 -27.13 13.47 -31.76
N ASP A 69 -26.29 12.99 -32.68
CA ASP A 69 -26.23 11.59 -33.10
C ASP A 69 -25.46 10.68 -32.13
N PHE A 70 -24.88 11.25 -31.08
CA PHE A 70 -24.13 10.51 -30.08
C PHE A 70 -25.06 9.90 -29.01
N SER A 71 -24.81 8.64 -28.67
CA SER A 71 -25.52 7.91 -27.63
C SER A 71 -24.51 7.22 -26.72
N PHE A 72 -24.74 7.23 -25.41
CA PHE A 72 -23.85 6.62 -24.44
C PHE A 72 -24.61 6.10 -23.22
N ASP A 73 -24.38 4.85 -22.85
CA ASP A 73 -24.95 4.25 -21.63
C ASP A 73 -23.87 3.67 -20.71
N LEU A 74 -24.21 3.50 -19.42
CA LEU A 74 -23.34 2.99 -18.37
C LEU A 74 -24.00 1.84 -17.61
N GLU A 75 -23.21 0.82 -17.30
CA GLU A 75 -23.60 -0.30 -16.44
C GLU A 75 -22.57 -0.51 -15.32
N ILE A 76 -23.05 -0.84 -14.11
CA ILE A 76 -22.19 -1.21 -12.98
C ILE A 76 -21.92 -2.72 -13.03
N ARG A 77 -20.65 -3.10 -12.94
CA ARG A 77 -20.20 -4.50 -12.81
C ARG A 77 -19.58 -4.69 -11.43
N LEU A 78 -20.08 -5.66 -10.67
CA LEU A 78 -19.61 -5.93 -9.31
C LEU A 78 -18.50 -6.99 -9.31
N GLY A 79 -17.37 -6.64 -8.70
CA GLY A 79 -16.27 -7.57 -8.41
C GLY A 79 -16.44 -8.27 -7.07
N ALA A 80 -15.91 -9.48 -6.94
CA ALA A 80 -16.05 -10.34 -5.75
C ALA A 80 -14.81 -10.30 -4.82
N GLY A 81 -14.25 -9.12 -4.59
CA GLY A 81 -13.23 -8.92 -3.55
C GLY A 81 -11.81 -9.39 -3.87
N ALA A 82 -11.40 -9.45 -5.15
CA ALA A 82 -10.03 -9.81 -5.54
C ALA A 82 -9.22 -8.58 -5.98
N PHE A 83 -8.10 -8.29 -5.33
CA PHE A 83 -7.25 -7.12 -5.63
C PHE A 83 -6.66 -7.18 -7.05
N VAL A 84 -6.28 -8.37 -7.51
CA VAL A 84 -5.75 -8.59 -8.87
C VAL A 84 -6.74 -8.18 -9.98
N CYS A 85 -8.05 -8.19 -9.71
CA CYS A 85 -9.06 -7.73 -10.67
C CYS A 85 -9.04 -6.21 -10.90
N GLY A 86 -8.24 -5.45 -10.15
CA GLY A 86 -7.93 -4.06 -10.48
C GLY A 86 -6.92 -3.91 -11.62
N GLU A 87 -6.20 -4.97 -11.99
CA GLU A 87 -5.31 -4.99 -13.16
C GLU A 87 -6.13 -5.00 -14.46
N GLU A 88 -5.75 -4.18 -15.44
CA GLU A 88 -6.56 -3.92 -16.65
C GLU A 88 -7.06 -5.16 -17.39
N THR A 89 -6.22 -6.18 -17.58
CA THR A 89 -6.61 -7.39 -18.34
C THR A 89 -7.34 -8.40 -17.47
N ALA A 90 -7.04 -8.45 -16.17
CA ALA A 90 -7.81 -9.24 -15.21
C ALA A 90 -9.22 -8.66 -14.99
N LEU A 91 -9.34 -7.33 -15.00
CA LEU A 91 -10.62 -6.60 -14.93
C LEU A 91 -11.51 -7.00 -16.10
N ILE A 92 -10.98 -6.97 -17.33
CA ILE A 92 -11.71 -7.44 -18.52
C ILE A 92 -12.19 -8.87 -18.34
N ALA A 93 -11.29 -9.80 -17.98
CA ALA A 93 -11.65 -11.20 -17.79
C ALA A 93 -12.76 -11.36 -16.74
N SER A 94 -12.69 -10.61 -15.64
CA SER A 94 -13.72 -10.63 -14.60
C SER A 94 -15.07 -10.09 -15.09
N ILE A 95 -15.10 -9.04 -15.92
CA ILE A 95 -16.35 -8.53 -16.51
C ILE A 95 -16.95 -9.55 -17.48
N GLU A 96 -16.11 -10.25 -18.24
CA GLU A 96 -16.53 -11.30 -19.18
C GLU A 96 -17.07 -12.56 -18.49
N GLY A 97 -17.02 -12.62 -17.15
CA GLY A 97 -17.45 -13.78 -16.36
C GLY A 97 -16.39 -14.88 -16.25
N GLU A 98 -15.17 -14.62 -16.71
CA GLU A 98 -14.02 -15.49 -16.50
C GLU A 98 -13.40 -15.27 -15.11
N ARG A 99 -12.44 -16.12 -14.75
CA ARG A 99 -11.60 -15.85 -13.57
C ARG A 99 -10.78 -14.59 -13.83
N GLY A 100 -10.68 -13.70 -12.85
CA GLY A 100 -9.89 -12.47 -12.89
C GLY A 100 -8.38 -12.70 -12.96
N MET A 101 -7.93 -13.24 -14.09
CA MET A 101 -6.55 -13.59 -14.36
C MET A 101 -6.03 -12.74 -15.52
N PRO A 102 -4.88 -12.05 -15.36
CA PRO A 102 -4.31 -11.22 -16.42
C PRO A 102 -4.04 -12.00 -17.72
N ARG A 103 -4.16 -11.32 -18.86
CA ARG A 103 -3.84 -11.87 -20.19
C ARG A 103 -2.47 -11.36 -20.64
N ASN A 104 -1.75 -12.17 -21.43
CA ASN A 104 -0.47 -11.74 -21.99
C ASN A 104 -0.71 -10.61 -23.00
N LYS A 105 0.16 -9.61 -22.97
CA LYS A 105 0.24 -8.58 -24.02
C LYS A 105 1.39 -8.94 -24.96
N PRO A 106 1.22 -8.82 -26.29
CA PRO A 106 -0.02 -8.51 -27.05
C PRO A 106 -1.05 -9.67 -27.09
N PRO A 107 -2.33 -9.40 -27.43
CA PRO A 107 -2.89 -8.12 -27.87
C PRO A 107 -3.18 -7.16 -26.72
N TYR A 108 -3.06 -5.85 -26.98
CA TYR A 108 -3.41 -4.79 -26.01
C TYR A 108 -4.93 -4.54 -26.00
N PRO A 109 -5.52 -4.14 -24.84
CA PRO A 109 -6.95 -3.85 -24.73
C PRO A 109 -7.47 -2.81 -25.72
N ALA A 110 -6.65 -1.82 -26.05
CA ALA A 110 -6.97 -0.79 -27.04
C ALA A 110 -7.24 -1.38 -28.44
N ASN A 111 -6.69 -2.56 -28.76
CA ASN A 111 -6.95 -3.27 -30.00
C ASN A 111 -8.01 -4.37 -29.83
N LYS A 112 -7.87 -5.18 -28.76
CA LYS A 112 -8.74 -6.30 -28.42
C LYS A 112 -8.86 -6.44 -26.90
N GLY A 113 -9.84 -5.75 -26.33
CA GLY A 113 -10.17 -5.79 -24.90
C GLY A 113 -11.45 -6.58 -24.64
N LEU A 114 -12.42 -5.92 -24.01
CA LEU A 114 -13.70 -6.48 -23.61
C LEU A 114 -14.49 -7.01 -24.82
N TRP A 115 -14.85 -8.29 -24.78
CA TRP A 115 -15.46 -9.07 -25.86
C TRP A 115 -14.77 -8.87 -27.22
N GLN A 116 -13.43 -8.83 -27.18
CA GLN A 116 -12.57 -8.63 -28.35
C GLN A 116 -12.77 -7.28 -29.06
N LYS A 117 -13.39 -6.30 -28.41
CA LYS A 117 -13.55 -4.93 -28.92
C LYS A 117 -12.45 -4.01 -28.38
N PRO A 118 -12.02 -2.99 -29.15
CA PRO A 118 -11.20 -1.90 -28.63
C PRO A 118 -11.81 -1.34 -27.34
N THR A 119 -11.05 -1.38 -26.25
CA THR A 119 -11.56 -0.98 -24.93
C THR A 119 -10.59 0.01 -24.29
N LEU A 120 -11.11 1.17 -23.90
CA LEU A 120 -10.40 2.15 -23.10
C LEU A 120 -10.68 1.88 -21.61
N ILE A 121 -9.63 1.72 -20.81
CA ILE A 121 -9.71 1.50 -19.37
C ILE A 121 -8.96 2.64 -18.68
N ASN A 122 -9.60 3.29 -17.71
CA ASN A 122 -8.98 4.31 -16.88
C ASN A 122 -9.44 4.20 -15.43
N ASN A 123 -8.63 4.76 -14.53
CA ASN A 123 -8.98 4.88 -13.12
C ASN A 123 -10.05 5.98 -12.90
N VAL A 124 -10.80 5.85 -11.81
CA VAL A 124 -11.85 6.80 -11.40
C VAL A 124 -11.29 8.21 -11.20
N GLU A 125 -10.15 8.37 -10.53
CA GLU A 125 -9.49 9.67 -10.33
C GLU A 125 -9.12 10.33 -11.66
N THR A 126 -8.61 9.55 -12.62
CA THR A 126 -8.29 10.08 -13.95
C THR A 126 -9.54 10.67 -14.61
N TYR A 127 -10.66 9.95 -14.55
CA TYR A 127 -11.93 10.46 -15.09
C TYR A 127 -12.47 11.66 -14.31
N ALA A 128 -12.40 11.66 -12.97
CA ALA A 128 -12.89 12.78 -12.16
C ALA A 128 -12.21 14.13 -12.49
N ASN A 129 -10.97 14.09 -13.00
CA ASN A 129 -10.27 15.28 -13.45
C ASN A 129 -10.75 15.83 -14.80
N VAL A 130 -11.32 14.99 -15.67
CA VAL A 130 -11.66 15.35 -17.07
C VAL A 130 -12.66 16.51 -17.18
N PRO A 131 -13.79 16.54 -16.46
CA PRO A 131 -14.76 17.62 -16.60
C PRO A 131 -14.16 18.99 -16.25
N SER A 132 -13.37 19.04 -15.16
CA SER A 132 -12.67 20.27 -14.77
C SER A 132 -11.66 20.74 -15.83
N ILE A 133 -10.94 19.81 -16.46
CA ILE A 133 -9.99 20.12 -17.55
C ILE A 133 -10.73 20.67 -18.77
N VAL A 134 -11.87 20.07 -19.16
CA VAL A 134 -12.67 20.55 -20.30
C VAL A 134 -13.22 21.95 -20.03
N LEU A 135 -13.69 22.22 -18.81
CA LEU A 135 -14.29 23.50 -18.44
C LEU A 135 -13.27 24.64 -18.29
N LYS A 136 -12.10 24.35 -17.69
CA LYS A 136 -11.08 25.38 -17.36
C LYS A 136 -9.93 25.44 -18.36
N GLY A 137 -9.84 24.47 -19.27
CA GLY A 137 -8.78 24.34 -20.27
C GLY A 137 -7.58 23.54 -19.77
N ALA A 138 -6.86 22.92 -20.71
CA ALA A 138 -5.69 22.10 -20.42
C ALA A 138 -4.54 22.89 -19.79
N GLU A 139 -4.36 24.15 -20.18
CA GLU A 139 -3.30 25.02 -19.63
C GLU A 139 -3.52 25.33 -18.14
N TRP A 140 -4.77 25.40 -17.67
CA TRP A 140 -5.06 25.54 -16.24
C TRP A 140 -4.56 24.32 -15.45
N PHE A 141 -4.84 23.11 -15.94
CA PHE A 141 -4.42 21.88 -15.26
C PHE A 141 -2.90 21.68 -15.33
N LYS A 142 -2.28 22.01 -16.47
CA LYS A 142 -0.82 22.01 -16.63
C LYS A 142 -0.09 23.09 -15.81
N GLY A 143 -0.78 24.18 -15.48
CA GLY A 143 -0.27 25.21 -14.58
C GLY A 143 -0.17 24.75 -13.11
N ILE A 144 -0.68 23.56 -12.78
CA ILE A 144 -0.57 22.93 -11.47
C ILE A 144 0.42 21.77 -11.60
N GLY A 145 1.28 21.60 -10.60
CA GLY A 145 2.21 20.48 -10.54
C GLY A 145 3.54 20.75 -11.23
N THR A 146 4.27 19.68 -11.59
CA THR A 146 5.56 19.80 -12.29
C THR A 146 5.37 19.72 -13.80
N GLU A 147 6.35 20.19 -14.57
CA GLU A 147 6.30 20.17 -16.05
C GLU A 147 6.05 18.77 -16.62
N LYS A 148 6.67 17.75 -16.01
CA LYS A 148 6.52 16.35 -16.43
C LYS A 148 5.31 15.65 -15.81
N SER A 149 4.80 16.14 -14.69
CA SER A 149 3.67 15.56 -13.95
C SER A 149 2.67 16.65 -13.59
N PRO A 150 1.88 17.13 -14.57
CA PRO A 150 0.91 18.18 -14.33
C PRO A 150 -0.30 17.67 -13.52
N GLY A 151 -0.95 18.59 -12.82
CA GLY A 151 -2.18 18.36 -12.08
C GLY A 151 -1.99 18.08 -10.59
N THR A 152 -3.06 17.59 -10.00
CA THR A 152 -3.13 17.17 -8.60
C THR A 152 -3.19 15.65 -8.49
N LYS A 153 -2.92 15.16 -7.29
CA LYS A 153 -3.04 13.74 -6.94
C LYS A 153 -3.66 13.60 -5.57
N VAL A 154 -4.61 12.69 -5.44
CA VAL A 154 -5.19 12.31 -4.16
C VAL A 154 -4.38 11.19 -3.53
N PHE A 155 -4.04 11.34 -2.25
CA PHE A 155 -3.39 10.33 -1.42
C PHE A 155 -4.24 9.97 -0.21
N ALA A 156 -4.23 8.69 0.15
CA ALA A 156 -4.71 8.20 1.43
C ALA A 156 -3.52 8.15 2.40
N LEU A 157 -3.41 9.19 3.24
CA LEU A 157 -2.37 9.35 4.24
C LEU A 157 -2.75 8.58 5.52
N GLY A 158 -1.88 7.65 5.93
CA GLY A 158 -2.08 6.82 7.10
C GLY A 158 -0.78 6.38 7.77
N GLY A 159 -0.88 5.44 8.71
CA GLY A 159 0.27 4.94 9.46
C GLY A 159 0.53 5.74 10.75
N LYS A 160 1.80 5.99 11.04
CA LYS A 160 2.29 6.69 12.24
C LYS A 160 2.29 8.20 12.02
N ILE A 161 1.09 8.77 11.87
CA ILE A 161 0.88 10.19 11.56
C ILE A 161 -0.27 10.77 12.39
N ASN A 162 -0.21 12.05 12.78
CA ASN A 162 -1.24 12.68 13.61
C ASN A 162 -2.57 12.88 12.86
N ASN A 163 -2.50 13.37 11.62
CA ASN A 163 -3.66 13.60 10.77
C ASN A 163 -3.72 12.52 9.69
N THR A 164 -4.68 11.59 9.82
CA THR A 164 -4.97 10.56 8.82
C THR A 164 -6.17 10.94 7.98
N GLY A 165 -6.15 10.66 6.68
CA GLY A 165 -7.29 10.95 5.80
C GLY A 165 -6.93 10.94 4.33
N LEU A 166 -7.83 11.50 3.52
CA LEU A 166 -7.56 11.79 2.11
C LEU A 166 -7.05 13.22 1.99
N ILE A 167 -5.99 13.38 1.23
CA ILE A 167 -5.40 14.68 0.91
C ILE A 167 -5.28 14.79 -0.60
N GLU A 168 -5.62 15.95 -1.15
CA GLU A 168 -5.35 16.27 -2.53
C GLU A 168 -4.23 17.31 -2.56
N ILE A 169 -3.15 17.00 -3.24
CA ILE A 169 -1.96 17.85 -3.32
C ILE A 169 -1.57 18.08 -4.78
N PRO A 170 -0.98 19.23 -5.12
CA PRO A 170 -0.30 19.40 -6.39
C PRO A 170 0.84 18.38 -6.53
N MET A 171 1.01 17.82 -7.73
CA MET A 171 2.20 17.03 -8.04
C MET A 171 3.47 17.85 -7.80
N GLY A 172 4.54 17.23 -7.32
CA GLY A 172 5.78 17.92 -6.96
C GLY A 172 5.84 18.50 -5.55
N THR A 173 4.73 18.49 -4.79
CA THR A 173 4.77 18.72 -3.33
C THR A 173 5.74 17.73 -2.70
N THR A 174 6.57 18.15 -1.75
CA THR A 174 7.57 17.28 -1.13
C THR A 174 6.96 16.33 -0.11
N LEU A 175 7.62 15.19 0.14
CA LEU A 175 7.19 14.28 1.22
C LEU A 175 7.20 14.99 2.59
N ARG A 176 8.15 15.90 2.82
CA ARG A 176 8.24 16.69 4.06
C ARG A 176 6.98 17.53 4.28
N GLU A 177 6.56 18.30 3.28
CA GLU A 177 5.34 19.13 3.37
C GLU A 177 4.12 18.26 3.67
N VAL A 178 3.98 17.14 2.96
CA VAL A 178 2.87 16.21 3.19
C VAL A 178 2.89 15.64 4.61
N ILE A 179 4.04 15.21 5.11
CA ILE A 179 4.15 14.55 6.41
C ILE A 179 3.98 15.56 7.56
N TYR A 180 4.68 16.69 7.50
CA TYR A 180 4.73 17.62 8.64
C TYR A 180 3.70 18.73 8.58
N GLU A 181 3.40 19.29 7.40
CA GLU A 181 2.45 20.40 7.28
C GLU A 181 1.01 19.89 7.19
N VAL A 182 0.76 18.88 6.33
CA VAL A 182 -0.58 18.31 6.15
C VAL A 182 -0.86 17.22 7.20
N GLY A 183 0.07 16.28 7.35
CA GLY A 183 -0.03 15.15 8.28
C GLY A 183 0.13 15.54 9.75
N GLY A 184 0.63 16.73 10.05
CA GLY A 184 0.85 17.19 11.42
C GLY A 184 1.99 16.45 12.14
N GLY A 185 2.87 15.76 11.40
CA GLY A 185 4.02 15.05 11.93
C GLY A 185 3.71 13.73 12.66
N ILE A 186 4.76 13.15 13.24
CA ILE A 186 4.72 11.83 13.87
C ILE A 186 4.14 11.91 15.29
N PRO A 187 3.23 10.99 15.69
CA PRO A 187 2.65 10.97 17.02
C PRO A 187 3.71 10.94 18.12
N LYS A 188 3.44 11.68 19.20
CA LYS A 188 4.32 11.78 20.39
C LYS A 188 5.71 12.36 20.10
N GLY A 189 5.91 13.02 18.96
CA GLY A 189 7.18 13.67 18.63
C GLY A 189 8.33 12.70 18.31
N LYS A 190 8.00 11.46 17.94
CA LYS A 190 8.98 10.47 17.49
C LYS A 190 9.60 10.84 16.15
N GLU A 191 10.70 10.18 15.80
CA GLU A 191 11.36 10.39 14.52
C GLU A 191 10.63 9.68 13.38
N PHE A 192 10.60 10.38 12.24
CA PHE A 192 10.18 9.80 10.97
C PHE A 192 11.27 8.86 10.47
N LYS A 193 10.88 7.64 10.13
CA LYS A 193 11.82 6.62 9.63
C LYS A 193 11.73 6.44 8.12
N ALA A 194 10.51 6.24 7.63
CA ALA A 194 10.25 6.00 6.22
C ALA A 194 8.77 6.25 5.89
N VAL A 195 8.49 6.38 4.60
CA VAL A 195 7.14 6.39 4.06
C VAL A 195 7.02 5.35 2.95
N GLN A 196 5.98 4.55 3.02
CA GLN A 196 5.64 3.59 1.98
C GLN A 196 4.63 4.23 1.03
N THR A 197 4.96 4.29 -0.26
CA THR A 197 4.09 4.90 -1.28
C THR A 197 3.77 3.92 -2.39
N GLY A 198 2.58 4.03 -2.98
CA GLY A 198 2.18 3.23 -4.13
C GLY A 198 1.32 2.00 -3.79
N GLY A 199 0.78 1.92 -2.57
CA GLY A 199 -0.02 0.79 -2.13
C GLY A 199 0.83 -0.44 -1.82
N PRO A 200 0.26 -1.65 -1.67
CA PRO A 200 0.97 -2.80 -1.12
C PRO A 200 2.20 -3.28 -1.91
N SER A 201 2.29 -2.96 -3.20
CA SER A 201 3.43 -3.32 -4.06
C SER A 201 4.40 -2.16 -4.31
N GLY A 202 4.26 -1.07 -3.55
CA GLY A 202 5.14 0.09 -3.62
C GLY A 202 6.36 0.00 -2.70
N GLY A 203 7.33 0.88 -2.87
CA GLY A 203 8.58 0.88 -2.11
C GLY A 203 8.51 1.72 -0.83
N CYS A 204 9.52 1.56 0.03
CA CYS A 204 9.74 2.40 1.20
C CYS A 204 10.81 3.46 0.91
N ILE A 205 10.49 4.72 1.19
CA ILE A 205 11.38 5.87 1.03
C ILE A 205 11.87 6.30 2.40
N PRO A 206 13.20 6.29 2.66
CA PRO A 206 13.76 6.60 3.98
C PRO A 206 13.75 8.11 4.29
N ALA A 207 13.98 8.45 5.56
CA ALA A 207 14.08 9.82 6.07
C ALA A 207 15.09 10.71 5.33
N GLU A 208 16.20 10.14 4.84
CA GLU A 208 17.21 10.87 4.04
C GLU A 208 16.65 11.44 2.73
N HIS A 209 15.53 10.92 2.24
CA HIS A 209 14.89 11.34 1.00
C HIS A 209 13.57 12.09 1.23
N ILE A 210 13.31 12.58 2.46
CA ILE A 210 12.05 13.26 2.80
C ILE A 210 11.81 14.57 2.00
N ASP A 211 12.84 15.20 1.47
CA ASP A 211 12.72 16.40 0.63
C ASP A 211 12.42 16.07 -0.84
N THR A 212 12.24 14.80 -1.18
CA THR A 212 11.93 14.38 -2.55
C THR A 212 10.55 14.89 -2.97
N PRO A 213 10.43 15.49 -4.17
CA PRO A 213 9.14 15.86 -4.73
C PRO A 213 8.30 14.62 -5.08
N ILE A 214 7.00 14.71 -4.85
CA ILE A 214 6.05 13.64 -5.16
C ILE A 214 5.65 13.75 -6.64
N ASP A 215 6.40 13.08 -7.51
CA ASP A 215 6.08 12.90 -8.93
C ASP A 215 6.46 11.50 -9.43
N PHE A 216 6.06 11.14 -10.65
CA PHE A 216 6.23 9.78 -11.17
C PHE A 216 7.71 9.37 -11.27
N ASP A 217 8.56 10.27 -11.77
CA ASP A 217 9.97 9.99 -12.03
C ASP A 217 10.73 9.84 -10.71
N SER A 218 10.60 10.81 -9.81
CA SER A 218 11.34 10.88 -8.54
C SER A 218 11.04 9.71 -7.62
N LEU A 219 9.77 9.29 -7.51
CA LEU A 219 9.41 8.12 -6.70
C LEU A 219 9.95 6.81 -7.29
N THR A 220 9.99 6.70 -8.62
CA THR A 220 10.48 5.51 -9.31
C THR A 220 11.99 5.34 -9.12
N GLU A 221 12.76 6.43 -9.19
CA GLU A 221 14.21 6.43 -8.94
C GLU A 221 14.57 5.93 -7.54
N LEU A 222 13.72 6.22 -6.55
CA LEU A 222 13.90 5.75 -5.18
C LEU A 222 13.46 4.30 -4.96
N GLY A 223 13.02 3.59 -6.00
CA GLY A 223 12.53 2.21 -5.90
C GLY A 223 11.11 2.11 -5.33
N SER A 224 10.38 3.22 -5.33
CA SER A 224 8.95 3.28 -5.05
C SER A 224 8.15 3.49 -6.34
N MET A 225 6.87 3.86 -6.23
CA MET A 225 6.05 4.20 -7.39
C MET A 225 4.83 5.04 -7.01
N MET A 226 4.31 5.75 -7.99
CA MET A 226 2.96 6.31 -7.97
C MET A 226 1.96 5.20 -8.29
N GLY A 227 1.56 4.46 -7.25
CA GLY A 227 0.57 3.39 -7.35
C GLY A 227 -0.84 3.88 -7.04
N SER A 228 -1.57 3.13 -6.21
CA SER A 228 -2.98 3.40 -5.85
C SER A 228 -3.19 4.61 -4.92
N GLY A 229 -2.23 5.52 -4.78
CA GLY A 229 -2.29 6.69 -3.89
C GLY A 229 -2.24 6.40 -2.39
N GLY A 230 -1.88 5.18 -1.96
CA GLY A 230 -1.65 4.91 -0.53
C GLY A 230 -0.30 5.47 -0.07
N MET A 231 -0.29 6.17 1.07
CA MET A 231 0.91 6.72 1.71
C MET A 231 0.92 6.34 3.19
N ILE A 232 1.76 5.39 3.57
CA ILE A 232 1.84 4.87 4.94
C ILE A 232 3.13 5.36 5.59
N VAL A 233 2.99 6.25 6.57
CA VAL A 233 4.09 6.83 7.35
C VAL A 233 4.55 5.86 8.44
N LEU A 234 5.86 5.69 8.60
CA LEU A 234 6.49 4.75 9.54
C LEU A 234 7.42 5.53 10.49
N ASP A 235 7.37 5.19 11.79
CA ASP A 235 8.21 5.76 12.84
C ASP A 235 9.44 4.88 13.17
N GLU A 236 10.33 5.40 14.02
CA GLU A 236 11.55 4.73 14.50
C GLU A 236 11.31 3.31 15.07
N ASP A 237 10.16 3.07 15.68
CA ASP A 237 9.74 1.79 16.29
C ASP A 237 9.18 0.77 15.28
N THR A 238 9.18 1.10 13.99
CA THR A 238 8.68 0.21 12.95
C THR A 238 9.82 -0.61 12.32
N CYS A 239 9.77 -1.94 12.39
CA CYS A 239 10.77 -2.82 11.73
C CYS A 239 10.54 -2.87 10.22
N MET A 240 11.57 -2.54 9.43
CA MET A 240 11.45 -2.51 7.97
C MET A 240 11.42 -3.90 7.35
N VAL A 241 12.05 -4.90 8.00
CA VAL A 241 11.96 -6.31 7.59
C VAL A 241 10.52 -6.83 7.73
N ASP A 242 9.85 -6.48 8.84
CA ASP A 242 8.47 -6.88 9.10
C ASP A 242 7.48 -6.12 8.20
N ILE A 243 7.75 -4.86 7.87
CA ILE A 243 6.97 -4.11 6.88
C ILE A 243 7.03 -4.79 5.51
N ALA A 244 8.23 -5.18 5.07
CA ALA A 244 8.39 -5.93 3.82
C ALA A 244 7.62 -7.26 3.86
N ARG A 245 7.68 -7.99 4.99
CA ARG A 245 6.94 -9.24 5.20
C ARG A 245 5.43 -9.01 5.11
N PHE A 246 4.90 -8.00 5.82
CA PHE A 246 3.47 -7.69 5.87
C PHE A 246 2.88 -7.36 4.49
N PHE A 247 3.56 -6.50 3.73
CA PHE A 247 3.10 -6.15 2.39
C PHE A 247 3.22 -7.31 1.41
N LEU A 248 4.29 -8.10 1.52
CA LEU A 248 4.46 -9.27 0.68
C LEU A 248 3.40 -10.34 0.97
N ASP A 249 3.08 -10.59 2.24
CA ASP A 249 2.01 -11.50 2.68
C ASP A 249 0.68 -11.14 2.02
N PHE A 250 0.31 -9.86 2.06
CA PHE A 250 -0.86 -9.36 1.33
C PHE A 250 -0.79 -9.67 -0.18
N THR A 251 0.34 -9.42 -0.84
CA THR A 251 0.46 -9.69 -2.28
C THR A 251 0.45 -11.19 -2.63
N VAL A 252 0.86 -12.06 -1.71
CA VAL A 252 0.79 -13.52 -1.87
C VAL A 252 -0.67 -13.97 -1.84
N GLU A 253 -1.45 -13.51 -0.84
CA GLU A 253 -2.87 -13.80 -0.72
C GLU A 253 -3.68 -13.26 -1.90
N GLU A 254 -3.31 -12.10 -2.43
CA GLU A 254 -4.00 -11.45 -3.57
C GLU A 254 -3.50 -11.91 -4.95
N SER A 255 -2.57 -12.87 -5.01
CA SER A 255 -2.08 -13.39 -6.28
C SER A 255 -3.14 -14.24 -6.97
N CYS A 256 -3.38 -13.98 -8.26
CA CYS A 256 -4.27 -14.84 -9.06
C CYS A 256 -3.72 -16.27 -9.28
N GLY A 257 -2.44 -16.51 -8.99
CA GLY A 257 -1.80 -17.82 -9.12
C GLY A 257 -1.47 -18.26 -10.56
N LYS A 258 -1.64 -17.41 -11.58
CA LYS A 258 -1.46 -17.79 -12.99
C LYS A 258 0.00 -18.07 -13.38
N CYS A 259 0.93 -17.15 -13.09
CA CYS A 259 2.32 -17.28 -13.49
C CYS A 259 3.18 -17.86 -12.36
N THR A 260 4.03 -18.84 -12.67
CA THR A 260 4.90 -19.51 -11.69
C THR A 260 5.83 -18.56 -10.94
N PRO A 261 6.48 -17.57 -11.58
CA PRO A 261 7.36 -16.63 -10.88
C PRO A 261 6.64 -15.87 -9.77
N CYS A 262 5.43 -15.38 -10.04
CA CYS A 262 4.63 -14.73 -9.00
C CYS A 262 4.13 -15.76 -7.98
N ARG A 263 3.37 -16.78 -8.42
CA ARG A 263 2.68 -17.73 -7.53
C ARG A 263 3.61 -18.41 -6.53
N GLU A 264 4.72 -18.98 -7.02
CA GLU A 264 5.64 -19.72 -6.19
C GLU A 264 6.74 -18.80 -5.64
N GLY A 265 7.23 -17.87 -6.46
CA GLY A 265 8.36 -17.03 -6.07
C GLY A 265 8.03 -16.10 -4.91
N THR A 266 6.89 -15.41 -4.92
CA THR A 266 6.53 -14.50 -3.82
C THR A 266 6.31 -15.27 -2.52
N LYS A 267 5.76 -16.49 -2.60
CA LYS A 267 5.65 -17.40 -1.45
C LYS A 267 7.01 -17.78 -0.88
N ARG A 268 8.00 -18.11 -1.73
CA ARG A 268 9.38 -18.39 -1.26
C ARG A 268 10.05 -17.17 -0.65
N MET A 269 9.79 -15.96 -1.17
CA MET A 269 10.26 -14.73 -0.54
C MET A 269 9.62 -14.51 0.84
N LEU A 270 8.32 -14.77 0.97
CA LEU A 270 7.60 -14.65 2.24
C LEU A 270 8.16 -15.61 3.28
N GLU A 271 8.37 -16.88 2.91
CA GLU A 271 8.99 -17.89 3.79
C GLU A 271 10.39 -17.45 4.28
N LEU A 272 11.19 -16.81 3.43
CA LEU A 272 12.50 -16.26 3.82
C LEU A 272 12.34 -15.10 4.82
N LEU A 273 11.41 -14.17 4.58
CA LEU A 273 11.13 -13.06 5.50
C LEU A 273 10.58 -13.55 6.84
N GLU A 274 9.71 -14.56 6.85
CA GLU A 274 9.22 -15.22 8.06
C GLU A 274 10.36 -15.91 8.82
N LYS A 275 11.28 -16.59 8.11
CA LYS A 275 12.49 -17.17 8.71
C LYS A 275 13.35 -16.09 9.37
N ILE A 276 13.57 -14.96 8.70
CA ILE A 276 14.38 -13.83 9.22
C ILE A 276 13.69 -13.18 10.44
N THR A 277 12.41 -12.83 10.34
CA THR A 277 11.64 -12.16 11.40
C THR A 277 11.37 -13.05 12.62
N SER A 278 11.44 -14.37 12.47
CA SER A 278 11.37 -15.34 13.58
C SER A 278 12.74 -15.68 14.20
N GLY A 279 13.82 -15.00 13.80
CA GLY A 279 15.18 -15.22 14.31
C GLY A 279 15.85 -16.51 13.87
N LYS A 280 15.28 -17.19 12.88
CA LYS A 280 15.86 -18.40 12.27
C LYS A 280 16.66 -18.11 11.00
N GLY A 281 16.66 -16.86 10.53
CA GLY A 281 17.34 -16.45 9.29
C GLY A 281 18.86 -16.54 9.39
N GLU A 282 19.49 -16.83 8.27
CA GLU A 282 20.95 -16.91 8.11
C GLU A 282 21.44 -15.80 7.16
N PRO A 283 22.71 -15.37 7.22
CA PRO A 283 23.23 -14.32 6.33
C PRO A 283 22.96 -14.58 4.85
N GLU A 284 23.07 -15.84 4.40
CA GLU A 284 22.84 -16.25 3.01
C GLU A 284 21.38 -16.10 2.58
N ASP A 285 20.44 -16.02 3.51
CA ASP A 285 19.02 -15.84 3.20
C ASP A 285 18.75 -14.43 2.66
N ILE A 286 19.54 -13.42 3.05
CA ILE A 286 19.44 -12.05 2.51
C ILE A 286 19.74 -12.06 1.01
N ASP A 287 20.85 -12.69 0.61
CA ASP A 287 21.26 -12.74 -0.79
C ASP A 287 20.32 -13.62 -1.64
N LYS A 288 19.81 -14.72 -1.07
CA LYS A 288 18.76 -15.54 -1.71
C LYS A 288 17.49 -14.73 -1.94
N LEU A 289 17.07 -13.96 -0.93
CA LEU A 289 15.87 -13.12 -0.99
C LEU A 289 16.02 -12.05 -2.07
N GLU A 290 17.14 -11.34 -2.10
CA GLU A 290 17.42 -10.28 -3.10
C GLU A 290 17.43 -10.83 -4.54
N ARG A 291 18.14 -11.95 -4.77
CA ARG A 291 18.18 -12.60 -6.08
C ARG A 291 16.80 -13.06 -6.54
N LEU A 292 16.01 -13.63 -5.63
CA LEU A 292 14.66 -14.09 -5.93
C LEU A 292 13.74 -12.91 -6.26
N ALA A 293 13.83 -11.81 -5.50
CA ALA A 293 13.08 -10.59 -5.74
C ALA A 293 13.32 -10.02 -7.15
N HIS A 294 14.58 -9.92 -7.58
CA HIS A 294 14.92 -9.52 -8.95
C HIS A 294 14.38 -10.48 -10.01
N THR A 295 14.47 -11.79 -9.75
CA THR A 295 13.96 -12.82 -10.69
C THR A 295 12.46 -12.66 -10.91
N ILE A 296 11.68 -12.49 -9.83
CA ILE A 296 10.23 -12.33 -9.91
C ILE A 296 9.88 -11.03 -10.64
N LYS A 297 10.51 -9.91 -10.26
CA LYS A 297 10.31 -8.60 -10.87
C LYS A 297 10.47 -8.63 -12.39
N ASN A 298 11.46 -9.37 -12.88
CA ASN A 298 11.79 -9.44 -14.30
C ASN A 298 10.98 -10.48 -15.10
N THR A 299 10.34 -11.43 -14.43
CA THR A 299 9.71 -12.60 -15.11
C THR A 299 8.22 -12.77 -14.84
N ALA A 300 7.65 -12.01 -13.89
CA ALA A 300 6.23 -12.05 -13.62
C ALA A 300 5.40 -11.46 -14.78
N LEU A 301 4.20 -12.01 -14.94
CA LEU A 301 3.36 -11.74 -16.10
C LEU A 301 2.75 -10.32 -16.10
N CYS A 302 2.26 -9.87 -14.95
CA CYS A 302 1.50 -8.62 -14.82
C CYS A 302 2.17 -7.66 -13.82
N GLY A 303 1.73 -6.40 -13.82
CA GLY A 303 2.26 -5.36 -12.96
C GLY A 303 2.25 -5.71 -11.47
N LEU A 304 1.22 -6.43 -10.99
CA LEU A 304 1.17 -6.90 -9.59
C LEU A 304 2.37 -7.78 -9.24
N GLY A 305 2.64 -8.81 -10.05
CA GLY A 305 3.76 -9.71 -9.80
C GLY A 305 5.12 -9.04 -10.01
N GLN A 306 5.22 -8.11 -10.95
CA GLN A 306 6.45 -7.36 -11.21
C GLN A 306 6.79 -6.39 -10.07
N THR A 307 5.78 -5.82 -9.42
CA THR A 307 5.95 -4.83 -8.34
C THR A 307 5.89 -5.44 -6.95
N ALA A 308 5.35 -6.65 -6.77
CA ALA A 308 5.31 -7.35 -5.47
C ALA A 308 6.67 -7.40 -4.73
N PRO A 309 7.84 -7.49 -5.41
CA PRO A 309 9.13 -7.46 -4.73
C PRO A 309 9.62 -6.06 -4.32
N ASN A 310 8.97 -4.97 -4.72
CA ASN A 310 9.45 -3.61 -4.43
C ASN A 310 9.57 -3.28 -2.93
N PRO A 311 8.62 -3.65 -2.04
CA PRO A 311 8.81 -3.48 -0.60
C PRO A 311 10.12 -4.12 -0.13
N VAL A 312 10.41 -5.35 -0.57
CA VAL A 312 11.63 -6.09 -0.21
C VAL A 312 12.89 -5.44 -0.77
N LEU A 313 12.89 -5.09 -2.05
CA LEU A 313 14.06 -4.49 -2.71
C LEU A 313 14.40 -3.12 -2.12
N SER A 314 13.39 -2.29 -1.85
CA SER A 314 13.60 -0.96 -1.25
C SER A 314 14.07 -1.06 0.20
N THR A 315 13.52 -1.96 1.02
CA THR A 315 13.98 -2.13 2.40
C THR A 315 15.36 -2.78 2.49
N LEU A 316 15.71 -3.68 1.57
CA LEU A 316 17.09 -4.19 1.46
C LEU A 316 18.07 -3.09 1.06
N LYS A 317 17.69 -2.18 0.16
CA LYS A 317 18.53 -1.07 -0.28
C LYS A 317 18.83 -0.09 0.85
N TYR A 318 17.81 0.37 1.57
CA TYR A 318 17.95 1.46 2.54
C TYR A 318 18.11 1.01 3.99
N PHE A 319 17.66 -0.21 4.33
CA PHE A 319 17.61 -0.71 5.71
C PHE A 319 18.28 -2.09 5.85
N ARG A 320 19.31 -2.38 5.04
CA ARG A 320 20.05 -3.66 5.07
C ARG A 320 20.57 -4.00 6.47
N ASN A 321 21.00 -2.98 7.20
CA ASN A 321 21.45 -3.08 8.59
C ASN A 321 20.41 -3.74 9.51
N GLU A 322 19.10 -3.53 9.27
CA GLU A 322 18.06 -4.22 10.04
C GLU A 322 18.01 -5.70 9.71
N TYR A 323 18.12 -6.08 8.42
CA TYR A 323 18.20 -7.48 8.02
C TYR A 323 19.42 -8.16 8.66
N GLU A 324 20.57 -7.50 8.62
CA GLU A 324 21.81 -7.98 9.22
C GLU A 324 21.69 -8.16 10.75
N ALA A 325 21.04 -7.24 11.45
CA ALA A 325 20.75 -7.40 12.88
C ALA A 325 19.83 -8.61 13.16
N HIS A 326 18.83 -8.86 12.32
CA HIS A 326 17.93 -10.01 12.48
C HIS A 326 18.67 -11.35 12.29
N VAL A 327 19.58 -11.44 11.31
CA VAL A 327 20.28 -12.70 10.99
C VAL A 327 21.55 -12.91 11.83
N ASN A 328 22.31 -11.87 12.14
CA ASN A 328 23.59 -11.96 12.86
C ASN A 328 23.41 -11.83 14.37
N GLU A 329 22.68 -10.81 14.82
CA GLU A 329 22.51 -10.51 16.25
C GLU A 329 21.31 -11.23 16.86
N LYS A 330 20.45 -11.83 16.03
CA LYS A 330 19.15 -12.39 16.44
C LYS A 330 18.33 -11.37 17.25
N ARG A 331 18.37 -10.13 16.79
CA ARG A 331 17.74 -8.97 17.44
C ARG A 331 16.97 -8.13 16.44
N CYS A 332 15.85 -7.55 16.89
CA CYS A 332 15.07 -6.61 16.10
C CYS A 332 15.35 -5.17 16.59
N PRO A 333 16.05 -4.32 15.82
CA PRO A 333 16.41 -2.96 16.27
C PRO A 333 15.22 -2.08 16.62
N ALA A 334 14.13 -2.20 15.86
CA ALA A 334 12.87 -1.49 16.11
C ALA A 334 12.04 -2.13 17.23
N GLY A 335 12.44 -3.30 17.72
CA GLY A 335 11.75 -4.03 18.76
C GLY A 335 10.34 -4.48 18.36
N SER A 336 9.94 -4.58 17.10
CA SER A 336 8.57 -5.01 16.75
C SER A 336 8.41 -6.54 16.65
N CYS A 337 9.44 -7.26 16.21
CA CYS A 337 9.40 -8.72 16.04
C CYS A 337 9.52 -9.46 17.38
N LYS A 338 8.42 -10.04 17.87
CA LYS A 338 8.33 -10.69 19.20
C LYS A 338 9.41 -11.74 19.46
N GLU A 339 9.67 -12.62 18.49
CA GLU A 339 10.62 -13.72 18.61
C GLU A 339 12.07 -13.25 18.73
N LEU A 340 12.36 -12.01 18.35
CA LEU A 340 13.70 -11.40 18.34
C LEU A 340 13.93 -10.46 19.51
N LEU A 341 12.98 -10.38 20.45
CA LEU A 341 13.12 -9.54 21.63
C LEU A 341 13.98 -10.21 22.68
N SER A 342 14.74 -9.39 23.39
CA SER A 342 15.36 -9.76 24.66
C SER A 342 14.97 -8.74 25.72
N PHE A 343 14.74 -9.21 26.94
CA PHE A 343 14.38 -8.35 28.06
C PHE A 343 15.51 -8.33 29.08
N PHE A 344 15.99 -7.14 29.43
CA PHE A 344 17.06 -6.97 30.41
C PHE A 344 16.58 -6.07 31.54
N ILE A 345 17.09 -6.31 32.74
CA ILE A 345 16.83 -5.46 33.90
C ILE A 345 18.05 -4.56 34.09
N GLU A 346 17.81 -3.25 34.12
CA GLU A 346 18.82 -2.24 34.42
C GLU A 346 19.05 -2.20 35.94
N GLU A 347 20.25 -2.59 36.37
CA GLU A 347 20.61 -2.74 37.78
C GLU A 347 20.46 -1.44 38.58
N ASP A 348 20.79 -0.31 37.96
CA ASP A 348 20.72 1.03 38.55
C ASP A 348 19.28 1.49 38.86
N LYS A 349 18.33 1.07 38.03
CA LYS A 349 16.90 1.42 38.18
C LYS A 349 16.12 0.39 39.00
N CYS A 350 16.58 -0.85 39.05
CA CYS A 350 15.87 -1.93 39.75
C CYS A 350 15.96 -1.76 41.28
N LYS A 351 14.80 -1.73 41.95
CA LYS A 351 14.72 -1.68 43.43
C LYS A 351 14.44 -3.03 44.10
N GLY A 352 14.48 -4.13 43.35
CA GLY A 352 14.29 -5.47 43.89
C GLY A 352 12.91 -5.73 44.51
N CYS A 353 11.85 -5.20 43.89
CA CYS A 353 10.47 -5.29 44.42
C CYS A 353 9.77 -6.63 44.17
N THR A 354 10.36 -7.54 43.39
CA THR A 354 9.84 -8.88 43.01
C THR A 354 8.56 -8.93 42.18
N LEU A 355 7.95 -7.79 41.82
CA LEU A 355 6.71 -7.75 41.03
C LEU A 355 6.89 -8.35 39.63
N CYS A 356 8.02 -8.11 38.98
CA CYS A 356 8.33 -8.68 37.66
C CYS A 356 8.42 -10.21 37.71
N ALA A 357 9.04 -10.78 38.76
CA ALA A 357 9.15 -12.23 38.92
C ALA A 357 7.79 -12.88 39.13
N LYS A 358 6.93 -12.29 39.98
CA LYS A 358 5.55 -12.79 40.19
C LYS A 358 4.68 -12.73 38.93
N ALA A 359 4.96 -11.80 38.04
CA ALA A 359 4.24 -11.64 36.79
C ALA A 359 4.78 -12.53 35.66
N CYS A 360 5.93 -13.18 35.85
CA CYS A 360 6.55 -13.99 34.82
C CYS A 360 5.86 -15.36 34.73
N PRO A 361 5.18 -15.70 33.61
CA PRO A 361 4.51 -16.99 33.47
C PRO A 361 5.47 -18.18 33.26
N ALA A 362 6.76 -17.90 33.00
CA ALA A 362 7.78 -18.90 32.71
C ALA A 362 8.84 -19.02 33.82
N ASP A 363 8.62 -18.35 34.97
CA ASP A 363 9.58 -18.31 36.09
C ASP A 363 11.02 -17.96 35.65
N ALA A 364 11.13 -17.07 34.67
CA ALA A 364 12.38 -16.70 34.01
C ALA A 364 13.13 -15.56 34.73
N ILE A 365 12.65 -15.06 35.86
CA ILE A 365 13.25 -13.92 36.57
C ILE A 365 13.70 -14.36 37.96
N SER A 366 14.98 -14.17 38.25
CA SER A 366 15.61 -14.48 39.53
C SER A 366 16.17 -13.23 40.20
N GLY A 367 16.25 -13.22 41.53
CA GLY A 367 16.80 -12.11 42.31
C GLY A 367 16.26 -12.08 43.74
N GLU A 368 17.06 -11.57 44.67
CA GLU A 368 16.65 -11.40 46.07
C GLU A 368 15.91 -10.08 46.30
N ARG A 369 15.17 -10.01 47.41
CA ARG A 369 14.44 -8.80 47.77
C ARG A 369 15.43 -7.68 48.08
N LYS A 370 15.18 -6.49 47.50
CA LYS A 370 16.06 -5.31 47.55
C LYS A 370 17.34 -5.40 46.71
N GLU A 371 17.52 -6.46 45.93
CA GLU A 371 18.62 -6.59 44.97
C GLU A 371 18.13 -6.52 43.51
N ALA A 372 19.03 -6.17 42.59
CA ALA A 372 18.71 -6.17 41.18
C ALA A 372 18.38 -7.60 40.71
N HIS A 373 17.27 -7.73 40.00
CA HIS A 373 16.83 -9.03 39.45
C HIS A 373 17.46 -9.25 38.07
N THR A 374 17.58 -10.50 37.65
CA THR A 374 18.09 -10.91 36.34
C THR A 374 17.03 -11.73 35.60
N ILE A 375 17.00 -11.61 34.26
CA ILE A 375 16.11 -12.40 33.40
C ILE A 375 16.94 -13.46 32.69
N ASP A 376 16.58 -14.72 32.93
CA ASP A 376 17.07 -15.88 32.20
C ASP A 376 16.47 -15.88 30.78
N GLN A 377 17.31 -15.62 29.77
CA GLN A 377 16.85 -15.50 28.39
C GLN A 377 16.41 -16.85 27.81
N ASP A 378 16.92 -17.97 28.32
CA ASP A 378 16.58 -19.31 27.83
C ASP A 378 15.18 -19.74 28.28
N LYS A 379 14.73 -19.24 29.44
CA LYS A 379 13.36 -19.47 29.96
C LYS A 379 12.36 -18.41 29.52
N CYS A 380 12.83 -17.23 29.10
CA CYS A 380 11.97 -16.10 28.79
C CYS A 380 11.11 -16.37 27.55
N VAL A 381 9.79 -16.50 27.74
CA VAL A 381 8.80 -16.63 26.65
C VAL A 381 8.44 -15.31 25.96
N LYS A 382 9.22 -14.25 26.21
CA LYS A 382 9.12 -12.93 25.55
C LYS A 382 7.72 -12.31 25.58
N CYS A 383 6.98 -12.52 26.68
CA CYS A 383 5.58 -12.08 26.81
C CYS A 383 5.41 -10.60 27.18
N GLY A 384 6.46 -9.93 27.67
CA GLY A 384 6.42 -8.52 28.07
C GLY A 384 5.70 -8.22 29.40
N ALA A 385 5.08 -9.20 30.06
CA ALA A 385 4.34 -9.00 31.31
C ALA A 385 5.18 -8.36 32.43
N CYS A 386 6.49 -8.63 32.44
CA CYS A 386 7.41 -8.03 33.40
C CYS A 386 7.57 -6.51 33.21
N VAL A 387 7.51 -6.01 31.98
CA VAL A 387 7.66 -4.58 31.64
C VAL A 387 6.45 -3.81 32.16
N GLU A 388 5.24 -4.29 31.88
CA GLU A 388 3.99 -3.65 32.32
C GLU A 388 3.87 -3.57 33.86
N LYS A 389 4.46 -4.53 34.57
CA LYS A 389 4.42 -4.62 36.03
C LYS A 389 5.59 -3.94 36.72
N CYS A 390 6.56 -3.39 36.00
CA CYS A 390 7.70 -2.70 36.58
C CYS A 390 7.36 -1.23 36.84
N PRO A 391 7.11 -0.79 38.09
CA PRO A 391 6.77 0.61 38.38
C PRO A 391 7.97 1.55 38.25
N PHE A 392 9.18 1.01 38.14
CA PHE A 392 10.43 1.76 38.07
C PHE A 392 10.97 1.91 36.64
N ASN A 393 10.26 1.36 35.63
CA ASN A 393 10.73 1.31 34.24
C ASN A 393 12.16 0.73 34.10
N ALA A 394 12.51 -0.20 35.00
CA ALA A 394 13.85 -0.80 35.08
C ALA A 394 14.05 -1.98 34.12
N ILE A 395 13.07 -2.30 33.26
CA ILE A 395 13.17 -3.41 32.31
C ILE A 395 13.19 -2.82 30.91
N VAL A 396 14.29 -3.05 30.21
CA VAL A 396 14.48 -2.62 28.83
C VAL A 396 14.23 -3.77 27.86
N ARG A 397 13.55 -3.44 26.77
CA ARG A 397 13.35 -4.31 25.62
C ARG A 397 14.46 -3.99 24.61
N LYS A 398 15.24 -4.98 24.22
CA LYS A 398 16.33 -4.85 23.24
C LYS A 398 16.14 -5.78 22.06
#